data_AF-A0A946IAJ7-F1
#
_entry.id   AF-A0A946IAJ7-F1
#
_cell.length_a   1.000
_cell.length_b   1.000
_cell.length_c   1.000
_cell.angle_alpha   90.00
_cell.angle_beta   90.00
_cell.angle_gamma   90.00
#
_symmetry.space_group_name_H-M   'P 1'
#
loop_
_entity.id
_entity.type
_entity.pdbx_description
1 polymer ?
#
loop_
_entity_poly.entity_id
_entity_poly.type
_entity_poly.pdbx_seq_one_letter_code
_entity_poly.pdbx_strand_id
1 'polypeptide(L)' 'MSFKGTERYVATEDLSLAVNAAVTLERPLLIKGEPGTGKTMLAEE' A
#
# COMPACT_ATOMS: atom_id res chain seq x y z
N MET A 1 -3.75 -12.80 3.66
CA MET A 1 -2.94 -12.47 2.46
C MET A 1 -1.94 -11.40 2.89
N SER A 2 -0.67 -11.49 2.51
CA SER A 2 0.34 -10.46 2.87
C SER A 2 0.74 -9.72 1.60
N PHE A 3 0.42 -8.42 1.55
CA PHE A 3 0.81 -7.50 0.49
C PHE A 3 2.32 -7.28 0.54
N LYS A 4 2.98 -7.46 -0.60
CA LYS A 4 4.42 -7.21 -0.84
C LYS A 4 4.66 -6.34 -2.08
N GLY A 5 3.60 -5.73 -2.63
CA GLY A 5 3.56 -5.23 -4.00
C GLY A 5 2.97 -6.24 -4.98
N THR A 6 2.86 -5.84 -6.24
CA THR A 6 2.35 -6.62 -7.36
C THR A 6 3.31 -6.51 -8.55
N GLU A 7 3.04 -7.22 -9.66
CA GLU A 7 3.84 -7.06 -10.88
C GLU A 7 3.86 -5.62 -11.40
N ARG A 8 2.82 -4.84 -11.09
CA ARG A 8 2.63 -3.45 -11.56
C ARG A 8 2.92 -2.42 -10.48
N TYR A 9 2.99 -2.84 -9.21
CA TYR A 9 3.20 -1.94 -8.08
C TYR A 9 4.38 -2.36 -7.23
N VAL A 10 5.43 -1.54 -7.24
CA VAL A 10 6.61 -1.72 -6.40
C VAL A 10 6.36 -1.07 -5.04
N ALA A 11 6.33 -1.89 -3.98
CA ALA A 11 6.18 -1.42 -2.62
C ALA A 11 7.51 -1.57 -1.85
N THR A 12 7.82 -0.59 -1.00
CA THR A 12 8.88 -0.75 0.00
C THR A 12 8.39 -1.65 1.14
N GLU A 13 9.33 -2.22 1.90
CA GLU A 13 8.99 -3.06 3.06
C GLU A 13 8.12 -2.31 4.08
N ASP A 14 8.44 -1.04 4.35
CA ASP A 14 7.67 -0.18 5.26
C ASP A 14 6.24 0.04 4.79
N LEU A 15 6.06 0.29 3.48
CA LEU A 15 4.74 0.47 2.89
C LEU A 15 3.94 -0.84 2.95
N SER A 16 4.58 -1.95 2.62
CA SER A 16 3.96 -3.27 2.72
C SER A 16 3.53 -3.60 4.15
N LEU A 17 4.35 -3.27 5.14
CA LEU A 17 4.01 -3.45 6.54
C LEU A 17 2.78 -2.62 6.94
N ALA A 18 2.75 -1.33 6.57
CA ALA A 18 1.63 -0.44 6.88
C ALA A 18 0.31 -0.91 6.24
N VAL A 19 0.35 -1.35 4.98
CA VAL A 19 -0.82 -1.90 4.26
C VAL A 19 -1.30 -3.18 4.94
N ASN A 20 -0.40 -4.11 5.24
CA ASN A 20 -0.75 -5.36 5.92
C ASN A 20 -1.36 -5.13 7.30
N ALA A 21 -0.84 -4.18 8.06
CA ALA A 21 -1.38 -3.81 9.36
C ALA A 21 -2.79 -3.21 9.23
N ALA A 22 -2.99 -2.28 8.28
CA ALA A 22 -4.28 -1.65 8.04
C ALA A 22 -5.36 -2.67 7.63
N VAL A 23 -5.03 -3.60 6.72
CA VAL A 23 -5.92 -4.68 6.29
C VAL A 23 -6.25 -5.61 7.46
N THR A 24 -5.25 -6.03 8.23
CA THR A 24 -5.43 -6.95 9.36
C THR A 24 -6.29 -6.35 10.47
N LEU A 25 -6.15 -5.04 10.70
CA LEU A 25 -6.91 -4.33 11.73
C LEU A 25 -8.24 -3.79 11.23
N GLU A 26 -8.54 -3.92 9.93
CA GLU A 26 -9.70 -3.31 9.26
C GLU A 26 -9.81 -1.80 9.52
N ARG A 27 -8.66 -1.11 9.50
CA ARG A 27 -8.58 0.34 9.76
C ARG A 27 -8.21 1.09 8.48
N PRO A 28 -8.76 2.30 8.27
CA PRO A 28 -8.40 3.12 7.13
C PRO A 28 -6.91 3.51 7.18
N LEU A 29 -6.27 3.53 6.01
CA LEU A 29 -4.87 3.91 5.83
C LEU A 29 -4.77 5.22 5.05
N LEU A 30 -4.20 6.26 5.68
CA LEU A 30 -3.92 7.54 5.02
C LEU A 30 -2.51 7.53 4.46
N ILE A 31 -2.38 7.57 3.14
CA ILE A 31 -1.09 7.57 2.44
C ILE A 31 -0.82 8.95 1.85
N LYS A 32 0.36 9.51 2.14
CA LYS A 32 0.86 10.76 1.58
C LYS A 32 2.08 10.47 0.71
N GLY A 33 2.24 11.24 -0.36
CA GLY A 33 3.38 11.14 -1.26
C GLY A 33 3.28 12.16 -2.38
N GLU A 34 4.38 12.42 -3.07
CA GLU A 34 4.45 13.37 -4.19
C GLU A 34 3.50 13.01 -5.33
N PRO A 35 3.05 13.97 -6.16
CA PRO A 35 2.27 13.67 -7.35
C PRO A 35 2.97 12.61 -8.23
N GLY A 36 2.23 11.59 -8.69
CA GLY A 36 2.77 10.52 -9.55
C GLY A 36 3.36 9.29 -8.85
N THR A 37 3.36 9.22 -7.51
CA THR A 37 3.92 8.07 -6.76
C THR A 37 3.00 6.83 -6.66
N GLY A 38 2.05 6.66 -7.58
CA GLY A 38 1.20 5.45 -7.64
C GLY A 38 0.18 5.27 -6.51
N LYS A 39 -0.17 6.31 -5.75
CA LYS A 39 -1.13 6.23 -4.61
C LYS A 39 -2.50 5.66 -5.01
N THR A 40 -3.02 6.03 -6.18
CA THR A 40 -4.31 5.52 -6.68
C THR A 40 -4.21 4.05 -7.05
N MET A 41 -3.13 3.66 -7.74
CA MET A 41 -2.89 2.27 -8.14
C MET A 41 -2.81 1.35 -6.92
N LEU A 42 -2.14 1.78 -5.84
CA LEU A 42 -2.09 1.03 -4.58
C LEU A 42 -3.48 0.74 -3.98
N ALA A 43 -4.46 1.62 -4.21
CA ALA A 43 -5.80 1.42 -3.68
C ALA A 43 -6.66 0.50 -4.57
N GLU A 44 -6.27 0.28 -5.83
CA GLU A 44 -6.96 -0.58 -6.80
C GLU A 44 -6.44 -2.03 -6.79
N GLU A 45 -5.20 -2.24 -6.32
CA GLU A 45 -4.53 -3.55 -6.17
C GLU A 45 -4.84 -4.23 -4.84
#